data_AF-A0A2D5PQ49-F1
#
_entry.id   AF-A0A2D5PQ49-F1
#
_cell.length_a   1.000
_cell.length_b   1.000
_cell.length_c   1.000
_cell.angle_alpha   90.00
_cell.angle_beta   90.00
_cell.angle_gamma   90.00
#
_symmetry.space_group_name_H-M   'P 1'
#
loop_
_entity.id
_entity.type
_entity.pdbx_description
1 polymer ?
#
loop_
_entity_poly.entity_id
_entity_poly.type
_entity_poly.pdbx_seq_one_letter_code
_entity_poly.pdbx_strand_id
1 'polypeptide(L)'
;MKYITLIMLVFSTFSFSEKKEIICELDGSFSVTYRDLSKTVISEGLDFFKNLATQTQQSIFLINKAKTNFDKEDWQKESLQVVQYWEIDESDNLIKLNYTFDPSPIWINPKANWSKEISENGIEVISSMSLGEDHPLFDNYSVEYYGISNSINWYTGKGRIFGDIWLKSKDGGKNKNPKLEILAKGNCIKKERKF
;
A
#
# COMPACT_ATOMS: atom_id res chain seq x y z
N MET A 1 -51.99 -21.03 27.44
CA MET A 1 -51.83 -19.74 26.71
C MET A 1 -50.74 -18.84 27.30
N LYS A 2 -50.57 -18.70 28.62
CA LYS A 2 -49.53 -17.84 29.25
C LYS A 2 -48.07 -18.14 28.85
N TYR A 3 -47.72 -19.39 28.60
CA TYR A 3 -46.35 -19.77 28.21
C TYR A 3 -46.03 -19.49 26.74
N ILE A 4 -47.05 -19.43 25.88
CA ILE A 4 -46.88 -19.14 24.44
C ILE A 4 -46.54 -17.66 24.24
N THR A 5 -47.17 -16.77 25.02
CA THR A 5 -46.86 -15.34 25.04
C THR A 5 -45.45 -15.04 25.53
N LEU A 6 -44.89 -15.86 26.44
CA LEU A 6 -43.52 -15.70 26.92
C LEU A 6 -42.49 -16.09 25.83
N ILE A 7 -42.76 -17.17 25.09
CA ILE A 7 -41.89 -17.65 24.00
C ILE A 7 -41.84 -16.64 22.84
N MET A 8 -42.97 -16.03 22.48
CA MET A 8 -43.01 -14.98 21.44
C MET A 8 -42.20 -13.73 21.83
N LEU A 9 -42.11 -13.41 23.12
CA LEU A 9 -41.37 -12.22 23.61
C LEU A 9 -39.85 -12.44 23.65
N VAL A 10 -39.40 -13.70 23.76
CA VAL A 10 -37.97 -14.04 23.66
C VAL A 10 -37.49 -13.98 22.21
N PHE A 11 -38.33 -14.38 21.25
CA PHE A 11 -37.98 -14.32 19.82
C PHE A 11 -37.97 -12.92 19.21
N SER A 12 -38.68 -11.94 19.78
CA SER A 12 -38.68 -10.55 19.28
C SER A 12 -37.39 -9.78 19.58
N THR A 13 -36.42 -10.37 20.30
CA THR A 13 -35.16 -9.70 20.65
C THR A 13 -33.98 -10.06 19.74
N PHE A 14 -34.18 -10.93 18.74
CA PHE A 14 -33.18 -11.16 17.70
C PHE A 14 -33.25 -10.06 16.63
N SER A 15 -32.84 -8.85 17.00
CA SER A 15 -32.41 -7.87 16.01
C SER A 15 -31.08 -8.35 15.42
N PHE A 16 -31.15 -9.07 14.31
CA PHE A 16 -29.98 -9.33 13.48
C PHE A 16 -29.51 -7.97 12.95
N SER A 17 -28.41 -7.47 13.51
CA SER A 17 -27.74 -6.29 12.96
C SER A 17 -27.16 -6.67 11.60
N GLU A 18 -27.67 -6.05 10.54
CA GLU A 18 -27.19 -6.27 9.18
C GLU A 18 -25.87 -5.53 8.96
N LYS A 19 -24.81 -6.29 8.67
CA LYS A 19 -23.51 -5.73 8.33
C LYS A 19 -23.47 -5.28 6.87
N LYS A 20 -22.93 -4.10 6.63
CA LYS A 20 -22.68 -3.58 5.28
C LYS A 20 -21.31 -4.08 4.81
N GLU A 21 -21.32 -5.04 3.88
CA GLU A 21 -20.11 -5.49 3.21
C GLU A 21 -19.93 -4.74 1.87
N ILE A 22 -18.80 -4.05 1.71
CA ILE A 22 -18.48 -3.23 0.53
C ILE A 22 -17.18 -3.73 -0.09
N ILE A 23 -17.13 -3.81 -1.41
CA ILE A 23 -15.92 -4.10 -2.19
C ILE A 23 -15.60 -2.90 -3.07
N CYS A 24 -14.35 -2.45 -3.07
CA CYS A 24 -13.86 -1.39 -3.95
C CYS A 24 -12.77 -1.93 -4.87
N GLU A 25 -12.97 -1.75 -6.17
CA GLU A 25 -11.97 -2.06 -7.20
C GLU A 25 -11.34 -0.74 -7.63
N LEU A 26 -10.05 -0.58 -7.33
CA LEU A 26 -9.31 0.65 -7.54
C LEU A 26 -8.20 0.41 -8.57
N ASP A 27 -8.07 1.35 -9.50
CA ASP A 27 -6.97 1.39 -10.45
C ASP A 27 -6.07 2.58 -10.14
N GLY A 28 -4.77 2.39 -10.31
CA GLY A 28 -3.82 3.44 -10.05
C GLY A 28 -2.39 3.05 -10.37
N SER A 29 -1.48 3.58 -9.57
CA SER A 29 -0.07 3.36 -9.74
C SER A 29 0.64 3.39 -8.40
N PHE A 30 1.75 2.68 -8.31
CA PHE A 30 2.74 2.92 -7.28
C PHE A 30 4.04 3.38 -7.92
N SER A 31 4.83 4.15 -7.17
CA SER A 31 6.14 4.60 -7.58
C SER A 31 7.15 4.26 -6.49
N VAL A 32 8.29 3.69 -6.90
CA VAL A 32 9.35 3.29 -5.97
C VAL A 32 10.67 3.93 -6.40
N THR A 33 11.46 4.40 -5.42
CA THR A 33 12.79 4.98 -5.68
C THR A 33 13.91 3.94 -5.71
N TYR A 34 13.65 2.72 -5.23
CA TYR A 34 14.66 1.67 -5.18
C TYR A 34 14.65 0.84 -6.46
N ARG A 35 15.57 1.15 -7.39
CA ARG A 35 16.06 0.12 -8.31
C ARG A 35 16.72 -0.95 -7.45
N ASP A 36 16.14 -2.13 -7.47
CA ASP A 36 16.76 -3.31 -6.90
C ASP A 36 18.21 -3.45 -7.40
N LEU A 37 19.16 -3.17 -6.51
CA LEU A 37 20.58 -3.40 -6.72
C LEU A 37 20.91 -4.90 -6.62
N SER A 38 19.93 -5.81 -6.54
CA SER A 38 20.11 -7.25 -6.76
C SER A 38 20.70 -7.59 -8.15
N LYS A 39 20.86 -6.60 -9.02
CA LYS A 39 21.95 -6.59 -9.99
C LYS A 39 23.33 -6.40 -9.33
N THR A 40 23.71 -7.30 -8.42
CA THR A 40 25.12 -7.59 -8.11
C THR A 40 25.89 -7.87 -9.42
N VAL A 41 25.18 -8.38 -10.45
CA VAL A 41 25.62 -8.57 -11.84
C VAL A 41 26.10 -7.29 -12.54
N ILE A 42 25.58 -6.09 -12.21
CA ILE A 42 26.02 -4.85 -12.88
C ILE A 42 27.32 -4.30 -12.26
N SER A 43 27.60 -4.58 -10.99
CA SER A 43 28.89 -4.18 -10.40
C SER A 43 30.07 -4.95 -11.01
N GLU A 44 29.91 -6.26 -11.23
CA GLU A 44 30.87 -7.09 -12.00
C GLU A 44 30.91 -6.68 -13.48
N GLY A 45 29.76 -6.36 -14.07
CA GLY A 45 29.68 -5.80 -15.42
C GLY A 45 30.41 -4.46 -15.56
N LEU A 46 30.39 -3.59 -14.55
CA LEU A 46 31.06 -2.29 -14.57
C LEU A 46 32.58 -2.41 -14.47
N ASP A 47 33.10 -3.39 -13.72
CA ASP A 47 34.54 -3.69 -13.71
C ASP A 47 34.97 -4.42 -15.00
N PHE A 48 34.09 -5.25 -15.58
CA PHE A 48 34.27 -5.79 -16.93
C PHE A 48 34.31 -4.68 -18.00
N PHE A 49 33.39 -3.70 -17.92
CA PHE A 49 33.34 -2.53 -18.82
C PHE A 49 34.45 -1.52 -18.55
N LYS A 50 34.98 -1.39 -17.32
CA LYS A 50 36.19 -0.58 -17.06
C LYS A 50 37.41 -1.16 -17.78
N ASN A 51 37.58 -2.48 -17.72
CA ASN A 51 38.67 -3.17 -18.42
C ASN A 51 38.51 -3.15 -19.96
N LEU A 52 37.27 -3.12 -20.46
CA LEU A 52 36.96 -2.95 -21.90
C LEU A 52 37.00 -1.48 -22.36
N ALA A 53 36.65 -0.52 -21.51
CA ALA A 53 36.57 0.90 -21.86
C ALA A 53 37.89 1.63 -21.81
N THR A 54 38.92 1.03 -21.22
CA THR A 54 40.32 1.40 -21.48
C THR A 54 40.73 1.22 -22.95
N GLN A 55 39.91 0.59 -23.81
CA GLN A 55 40.26 0.31 -25.20
C GLN A 55 39.50 1.11 -26.30
N THR A 56 38.40 1.84 -26.05
CA THR A 56 37.72 2.61 -27.13
C THR A 56 36.93 3.86 -26.68
N GLN A 57 36.95 4.96 -27.44
CA GLN A 57 36.18 6.19 -27.12
C GLN A 57 34.64 5.97 -27.09
N GLN A 58 34.13 4.98 -27.84
CA GLN A 58 32.69 4.65 -27.87
C GLN A 58 32.18 4.03 -26.56
N SER A 59 33.01 3.24 -25.88
CA SER A 59 32.66 2.63 -24.59
C SER A 59 32.69 3.66 -23.45
N ILE A 60 33.53 4.70 -23.53
CA ILE A 60 33.49 5.85 -22.62
C ILE A 60 32.17 6.63 -22.75
N PHE A 61 31.68 6.85 -23.97
CA PHE A 61 30.37 7.49 -24.19
C PHE A 61 29.21 6.65 -23.62
N LEU A 62 29.23 5.32 -23.81
CA LEU A 62 28.24 4.42 -23.24
C LEU A 62 28.29 4.38 -21.70
N ILE A 63 29.49 4.40 -21.11
CA ILE A 63 29.67 4.51 -19.65
C ILE A 63 29.14 5.85 -19.13
N ASN A 64 29.45 6.96 -19.81
CA ASN A 64 28.96 8.27 -19.40
C ASN A 64 27.44 8.38 -19.55
N LYS A 65 26.86 7.81 -20.63
CA LYS A 65 25.40 7.72 -20.84
C LYS A 65 24.73 6.84 -19.78
N ALA A 66 25.38 5.74 -19.40
CA ALA A 66 24.91 4.89 -18.30
C ALA A 66 24.96 5.66 -16.98
N LYS A 67 26.09 6.30 -16.64
CA LYS A 67 26.24 7.15 -15.44
C LYS A 67 25.19 8.27 -15.37
N THR A 68 24.91 8.97 -16.46
CA THR A 68 23.85 10.01 -16.49
C THR A 68 22.44 9.47 -16.27
N ASN A 69 22.20 8.16 -16.51
CA ASN A 69 20.93 7.48 -16.23
C ASN A 69 20.89 6.86 -14.80
N PHE A 70 21.94 7.00 -14.01
CA PHE A 70 22.01 6.55 -12.60
C PHE A 70 21.89 7.70 -11.59
N ASP A 71 22.13 8.96 -12.01
CA ASP A 71 22.16 10.14 -11.13
C ASP A 71 20.82 10.87 -10.97
N LYS A 72 19.71 10.32 -11.48
CA LYS A 72 18.37 10.86 -11.24
C LYS A 72 17.60 9.92 -10.32
N GLU A 73 16.94 10.50 -9.33
CA GLU A 73 15.89 9.85 -8.53
C GLU A 73 14.73 9.42 -9.45
N ASP A 74 14.96 8.39 -10.26
CA ASP A 74 14.01 7.88 -11.24
C ASP A 74 12.96 7.07 -10.47
N TRP A 75 11.90 7.76 -10.05
CA TRP A 75 10.67 7.12 -9.58
C TRP A 75 10.17 6.16 -10.67
N GLN A 76 10.29 4.86 -10.44
CA GLN A 76 9.72 3.86 -11.34
C GLN A 76 8.24 3.74 -11.04
N LYS A 77 7.42 4.30 -11.95
CA LYS A 77 5.96 4.28 -11.85
C LYS A 77 5.41 3.06 -12.56
N GLU A 78 4.71 2.22 -11.84
CA GLU A 78 4.06 1.01 -12.36
C GLU A 78 2.56 1.07 -12.12
N SER A 79 1.79 0.44 -13.00
CA SER A 79 0.34 0.29 -12.82
C SER A 79 0.03 -0.63 -11.65
N LEU A 80 -1.03 -0.30 -10.92
CA LEU A 80 -1.45 -1.00 -9.72
C LEU A 80 -2.95 -1.18 -9.72
N GLN A 81 -3.41 -2.39 -9.42
CA GLN A 81 -4.78 -2.66 -9.05
C GLN A 81 -4.86 -2.92 -7.55
N VAL A 82 -5.89 -2.37 -6.91
CA VAL A 82 -6.14 -2.57 -5.49
C VAL A 82 -7.59 -2.98 -5.28
N VAL A 83 -7.79 -4.09 -4.60
CA VAL A 83 -9.12 -4.52 -4.17
C VAL A 83 -9.23 -4.33 -2.67
N GLN A 84 -10.17 -3.48 -2.24
CA GLN A 84 -10.47 -3.26 -0.83
C GLN A 84 -11.77 -3.96 -0.44
N TYR A 85 -11.79 -4.55 0.75
CA TYR A 85 -12.93 -5.22 1.36
C TYR A 85 -13.22 -4.57 2.70
N TRP A 86 -14.42 -4.00 2.81
CA TRP A 86 -14.86 -3.24 3.97
C TRP A 86 -16.05 -3.95 4.60
N GLU A 87 -16.02 -4.06 5.93
CA GLU A 87 -17.12 -4.53 6.76
C GLU A 87 -17.46 -3.40 7.73
N ILE A 88 -18.68 -2.88 7.62
CA ILE A 88 -19.16 -1.72 8.36
C ILE A 88 -20.47 -2.09 9.07
N ASP A 89 -20.69 -1.59 10.28
CA ASP A 89 -21.93 -1.79 11.03
C ASP A 89 -23.07 -0.87 10.55
N GLU A 90 -24.25 -1.00 11.15
CA GLU A 90 -25.40 -0.15 10.80
C GLU A 90 -25.19 1.34 11.15
N SER A 91 -24.30 1.62 12.12
CA SER A 91 -23.95 2.96 12.60
C SER A 91 -22.73 3.54 11.86
N ASP A 92 -22.38 2.97 10.71
CA ASP A 92 -21.25 3.36 9.86
C ASP A 92 -19.87 3.24 10.51
N ASN A 93 -19.73 2.45 11.58
CA ASN A 93 -18.43 2.12 12.16
C ASN A 93 -17.74 1.00 11.39
N LEU A 94 -16.43 1.19 11.16
CA LEU A 94 -15.57 0.12 10.66
C LEU A 94 -15.52 -1.07 11.64
N ILE A 95 -15.88 -2.25 11.14
CA ILE A 95 -15.62 -3.55 11.77
C ILE A 95 -14.29 -4.11 11.26
N LYS A 96 -14.09 -4.09 9.93
CA LYS A 96 -12.91 -4.67 9.29
C LYS A 96 -12.58 -3.98 7.97
N LEU A 97 -11.28 -3.82 7.71
CA LEU A 97 -10.73 -3.43 6.42
C LEU A 97 -9.64 -4.41 6.02
N ASN A 98 -9.78 -5.00 4.83
CA ASN A 98 -8.71 -5.73 4.15
C ASN A 98 -8.48 -5.10 2.78
N TYR A 99 -7.25 -5.10 2.29
CA TYR A 99 -6.94 -4.69 0.93
C TYR A 99 -5.84 -5.56 0.33
N THR A 100 -5.91 -5.77 -0.98
CA THR A 100 -4.94 -6.55 -1.74
C THR A 100 -4.43 -5.72 -2.90
N PHE A 101 -3.12 -5.77 -3.13
CA PHE A 101 -2.44 -5.08 -4.21
C PHE A 101 -1.99 -6.06 -5.29
N ASP A 102 -2.13 -5.66 -6.55
CA ASP A 102 -1.59 -6.37 -7.70
C ASP A 102 -0.90 -5.39 -8.68
N PRO A 103 0.44 -5.40 -8.78
CA PRO A 103 1.38 -6.24 -8.03
C PRO A 103 1.52 -5.78 -6.56
N SER A 104 1.91 -6.70 -5.66
CA SER A 104 2.03 -6.40 -4.22
C SER A 104 3.32 -5.66 -3.87
N PRO A 105 3.28 -4.42 -3.34
CA PRO A 105 4.47 -3.72 -2.88
C PRO A 105 5.05 -4.38 -1.62
N ILE A 106 6.36 -4.62 -1.61
CA ILE A 106 7.04 -5.36 -0.54
C ILE A 106 7.11 -4.61 0.81
N TRP A 107 6.98 -3.27 0.78
CA TRP A 107 7.18 -2.39 1.93
C TRP A 107 5.92 -2.16 2.78
N ILE A 108 4.82 -2.83 2.45
CA ILE A 108 3.55 -2.66 3.17
C ILE A 108 3.55 -3.58 4.40
N ASN A 109 3.35 -2.98 5.56
CA ASN A 109 3.20 -3.65 6.83
C ASN A 109 1.71 -3.91 7.14
N PRO A 110 1.22 -5.17 7.08
CA PRO A 110 -0.16 -5.50 7.40
C PRO A 110 -0.48 -5.41 8.91
N LYS A 111 0.54 -5.28 9.77
CA LYS A 111 0.41 -5.17 11.23
C LYS A 111 0.59 -3.74 11.74
N ALA A 112 0.61 -2.75 10.85
CA ALA A 112 0.72 -1.36 11.23
C ALA A 112 -0.47 -0.95 12.13
N ASN A 113 -0.23 -0.03 13.06
CA ASN A 113 -1.30 0.55 13.87
C ASN A 113 -2.23 1.34 12.95
N TRP A 114 -3.53 1.31 13.23
CA TRP A 114 -4.50 2.04 12.42
C TRP A 114 -5.35 2.96 13.29
N SER A 115 -5.69 4.11 12.73
CA SER A 115 -6.73 5.00 13.22
C SER A 115 -7.86 5.07 12.19
N LYS A 116 -9.07 5.43 12.65
CA LYS A 116 -10.21 5.68 11.77
C LYS A 116 -10.78 7.06 12.01
N GLU A 117 -11.18 7.70 10.95
CA GLU A 117 -11.89 8.98 10.95
C GLU A 117 -13.21 8.78 10.20
N ILE A 118 -14.32 9.05 10.89
CA ILE A 118 -15.66 8.98 10.32
C ILE A 118 -16.12 10.42 10.13
N SER A 119 -16.49 10.74 8.90
CA SER A 119 -17.05 12.03 8.51
C SER A 119 -18.47 11.85 7.98
N GLU A 120 -19.22 12.94 7.85
CA GLU A 120 -20.55 12.93 7.22
C GLU A 120 -20.53 12.37 5.78
N ASN A 121 -19.38 12.46 5.11
CA ASN A 121 -19.22 12.13 3.70
C ASN A 121 -18.61 10.75 3.45
N GLY A 122 -18.06 10.10 4.47
CA GLY A 122 -17.23 8.92 4.26
C GLY A 122 -16.47 8.45 5.50
N ILE A 123 -15.76 7.35 5.33
CA ILE A 123 -14.79 6.83 6.29
C ILE A 123 -13.38 6.89 5.72
N GLU A 124 -12.42 7.19 6.57
CA GLU A 124 -10.99 7.09 6.28
C GLU A 124 -10.30 6.24 7.35
N VAL A 125 -9.41 5.34 6.92
CA VAL A 125 -8.63 4.45 7.78
C VAL A 125 -7.17 4.65 7.45
N ILE A 126 -6.41 5.13 8.43
CA ILE A 126 -5.02 5.51 8.27
C ILE A 126 -4.17 4.49 9.03
N SER A 127 -3.40 3.69 8.30
CA SER A 127 -2.38 2.81 8.86
C SER A 127 -1.07 3.58 8.97
N SER A 128 -0.46 3.59 10.16
CA SER A 128 0.75 4.34 10.47
C SER A 128 1.74 3.51 11.29
N MET A 129 3.01 3.88 11.23
CA MET A 129 4.08 3.34 12.08
C MET A 129 4.82 4.49 12.78
N SER A 130 5.49 4.18 13.89
CA SER A 130 6.20 5.20 14.66
C SER A 130 7.53 5.57 13.99
N LEU A 131 7.90 6.84 14.08
CA LEU A 131 9.17 7.33 13.56
C LEU A 131 10.34 6.63 14.27
N GLY A 132 11.28 6.09 13.50
CA GLY A 132 12.46 5.38 14.00
C GLY A 132 12.21 3.93 14.39
N GLU A 133 10.97 3.43 14.26
CA GLU A 133 10.66 2.00 14.45
C GLU A 133 11.32 1.15 13.35
N ASP A 134 11.73 -0.06 13.70
CA ASP A 134 12.30 -1.00 12.73
C ASP A 134 11.20 -1.55 11.81
N HIS A 135 11.47 -1.63 10.52
CA HIS A 135 10.50 -2.20 9.59
C HIS A 135 10.38 -3.72 9.82
N PRO A 136 9.19 -4.27 10.10
CA PRO A 136 9.04 -5.65 10.60
C PRO A 136 9.42 -6.75 9.60
N LEU A 137 9.50 -6.40 8.31
CA LEU A 137 9.96 -7.30 7.24
C LEU A 137 11.41 -7.05 6.83
N PHE A 138 11.99 -5.92 7.24
CA PHE A 138 13.31 -5.49 6.77
C PHE A 138 14.06 -4.76 7.90
N ASP A 139 14.68 -5.54 8.78
CA ASP A 139 15.36 -5.06 10.00
C ASP A 139 16.52 -4.08 9.74
N ASN A 140 17.02 -4.02 8.50
CA ASN A 140 18.05 -3.09 8.06
C ASN A 140 17.52 -1.68 7.77
N TYR A 141 16.21 -1.46 7.87
CA TYR A 141 15.56 -0.18 7.67
C TYR A 141 14.78 0.28 8.90
N SER A 142 14.89 1.57 9.19
CA SER A 142 14.04 2.28 10.16
C SER A 142 13.00 3.13 9.42
N VAL A 143 11.80 3.24 9.97
CA VAL A 143 10.72 4.08 9.41
C VAL A 143 11.07 5.56 9.58
N GLU A 144 11.07 6.31 8.48
CA GLU A 144 11.15 7.78 8.47
C GLU A 144 9.76 8.40 8.30
N TYR A 145 8.92 7.77 7.48
CA TYR A 145 7.51 8.10 7.36
C TYR A 145 6.74 6.84 6.93
N TYR A 146 5.56 6.63 7.49
CA TYR A 146 4.68 5.53 7.07
C TYR A 146 3.24 5.96 7.24
N GLY A 147 2.52 6.10 6.13
CA GLY A 147 1.09 6.39 6.12
C GLY A 147 0.42 5.70 4.94
N ILE A 148 -0.57 4.85 5.23
CA ILE A 148 -1.48 4.30 4.21
C ILE A 148 -2.90 4.67 4.59
N SER A 149 -3.49 5.61 3.84
CA SER A 149 -4.88 6.01 3.94
C SER A 149 -5.74 5.21 2.97
N ASN A 150 -6.82 4.63 3.48
CA ASN A 150 -7.90 4.02 2.71
C ASN A 150 -9.16 4.82 2.99
N SER A 151 -9.91 5.21 1.97
CA SER A 151 -11.17 5.94 2.18
C SER A 151 -12.28 5.51 1.24
N ILE A 152 -13.52 5.62 1.74
CA ILE A 152 -14.75 5.50 0.96
C ILE A 152 -15.57 6.76 1.16
N ASN A 153 -16.13 7.27 0.07
CA ASN A 153 -17.17 8.30 0.12
C ASN A 153 -18.56 7.67 -0.08
N TRP A 154 -19.47 7.92 0.87
CA TRP A 154 -20.80 7.31 0.93
C TRP A 154 -21.71 7.68 -0.24
N TYR A 155 -21.62 8.92 -0.70
CA TYR A 155 -22.54 9.48 -1.69
C TYR A 155 -22.10 9.22 -3.13
N THR A 156 -20.79 9.22 -3.36
CA THR A 156 -20.23 8.99 -4.70
C THR A 156 -19.97 7.51 -4.97
N GLY A 157 -19.94 6.67 -3.92
CA GLY A 157 -19.54 5.27 -4.04
C GLY A 157 -18.11 5.12 -4.52
N LYS A 158 -17.24 6.11 -4.29
CA LYS A 158 -15.84 6.08 -4.72
C LYS A 158 -14.93 5.71 -3.58
N GLY A 159 -14.00 4.80 -3.88
CA GLY A 159 -12.92 4.41 -3.00
C GLY A 159 -11.60 5.05 -3.42
N ARG A 160 -10.72 5.24 -2.44
CA ARG A 160 -9.35 5.69 -2.67
C ARG A 160 -8.40 4.96 -1.73
N ILE A 161 -7.19 4.77 -2.21
CA ILE A 161 -6.03 4.43 -1.39
C ILE A 161 -4.89 5.38 -1.73
N PHE A 162 -4.26 5.91 -0.69
CA PHE A 162 -3.07 6.72 -0.77
C PHE A 162 -2.04 6.17 0.21
N GLY A 163 -0.86 5.82 -0.28
CA GLY A 163 0.23 5.32 0.56
C GLY A 163 1.46 6.17 0.34
N ASP A 164 2.14 6.52 1.41
CA ASP A 164 3.45 7.14 1.35
C ASP A 164 4.33 6.54 2.46
N ILE A 165 5.42 5.89 2.06
CA ILE A 165 6.29 5.09 2.93
C ILE A 165 7.73 5.45 2.62
N TRP A 166 8.42 6.03 3.59
CA TRP A 166 9.81 6.43 3.50
C TRP A 166 10.59 5.66 4.56
N LEU A 167 11.58 4.89 4.12
CA LEU A 167 12.45 4.15 5.02
C LEU A 167 13.88 4.63 4.89
N LYS A 168 14.60 4.54 6.00
CA LYS A 168 15.99 4.95 6.13
C LYS A 168 16.86 3.74 6.43
N SER A 169 17.89 3.53 5.61
CA SER A 169 18.87 2.48 5.83
C SER A 169 19.70 2.76 7.09
N LYS A 170 19.86 1.75 7.95
CA LYS A 170 20.72 1.82 9.13
C LYS A 170 22.21 1.92 8.77
N ASP A 171 22.60 1.43 7.60
CA ASP A 171 23.99 1.42 7.12
C ASP A 171 24.47 2.77 6.53
N GLY A 172 23.66 3.83 6.60
CA GLY A 172 24.08 5.21 6.32
C GLY A 172 24.30 5.60 4.86
N GLY A 173 24.03 4.71 3.89
CA GLY A 173 24.14 5.03 2.46
C GLY A 173 22.97 5.87 1.94
N LYS A 174 23.21 7.12 1.49
CA LYS A 174 22.17 8.03 0.96
C LYS A 174 21.32 7.44 -0.18
N ASN A 175 21.88 6.55 -1.00
CA ASN A 175 21.18 5.92 -2.13
C ASN A 175 20.48 4.60 -1.77
N LYS A 176 20.33 4.30 -0.47
CA LYS A 176 19.70 3.07 0.01
C LYS A 176 18.34 3.29 0.66
N ASN A 177 17.80 4.52 0.69
CA ASN A 177 16.55 4.81 1.38
C ASN A 177 15.35 4.61 0.44
N PRO A 178 14.60 3.50 0.54
CA PRO A 178 13.46 3.28 -0.33
C PRO A 178 12.33 4.24 0.05
N LYS A 179 11.73 4.83 -0.96
CA LYS A 179 10.47 5.56 -0.89
C LYS A 179 9.47 4.88 -1.78
N LEU A 180 8.24 4.76 -1.30
CA LEU A 180 7.13 4.15 -2.00
C LEU A 180 5.93 5.09 -1.87
N GLU A 181 5.42 5.54 -3.00
CA GLU A 181 4.15 6.26 -3.09
C GLU A 181 3.13 5.37 -3.81
N ILE A 182 1.90 5.34 -3.30
CA ILE A 182 0.78 4.58 -3.85
C ILE A 182 -0.39 5.54 -4.03
N LEU A 183 -1.00 5.51 -5.20
CA LEU A 183 -2.22 6.24 -5.48
C LEU A 183 -3.12 5.40 -6.37
N ALA A 184 -4.28 4.97 -5.85
CA ALA A 184 -5.33 4.34 -6.64
C ALA A 184 -6.71 4.83 -6.23
N LYS A 185 -7.63 4.84 -7.20
CA LYS A 185 -9.03 5.28 -7.02
C LYS A 185 -9.95 4.45 -7.89
N GLY A 186 -11.21 4.36 -7.51
CA GLY A 186 -12.17 3.56 -8.24
C GLY A 186 -13.54 3.59 -7.61
N ASN A 187 -14.35 2.59 -7.96
CA ASN A 187 -15.73 2.50 -7.52
C ASN A 187 -15.88 1.38 -6.49
N CYS A 188 -16.79 1.63 -5.55
CA CYS A 188 -17.18 0.72 -4.49
C CYS A 188 -18.62 0.26 -4.74
N ILE A 189 -18.85 -1.03 -4.57
CA ILE A 189 -20.16 -1.67 -4.71
C ILE A 189 -20.44 -2.56 -3.51
N LYS A 190 -21.70 -2.94 -3.32
CA LYS A 190 -22.06 -3.96 -2.33
C LYS A 190 -21.35 -5.27 -2.68
N LYS A 191 -20.74 -5.91 -1.69
CA LYS A 191 -20.08 -7.20 -1.88
C LYS A 191 -21.13 -8.29 -2.09
N GLU A 192 -21.14 -8.88 -3.27
CA GLU A 192 -22.04 -9.97 -3.64
C GLU A 192 -21.23 -11.16 -4.15
N ARG A 193 -21.61 -12.37 -3.72
CA ARG A 193 -20.96 -13.60 -4.15
C ARG A 193 -21.45 -13.97 -5.56
N LYS A 194 -20.55 -13.88 -6.55
CA LYS A 194 -20.86 -14.17 -7.96
C LYS A 194 -20.76 -15.66 -8.34
N PHE A 195 -20.09 -16.48 -7.52
CA PHE A 195 -19.82 -17.91 -7.77
C PHE A 195 -20.05 -18.77 -6.54
#